data_AF-A0A4Q3V1Y7-F1
#
_entry.id   AF-A0A4Q3V1Y7-F1
#
_cell.length_a   1.000
_cell.length_b   1.000
_cell.length_c   1.000
_cell.angle_alpha   90.00
_cell.angle_beta   90.00
_cell.angle_gamma   90.00
#
_symmetry.space_group_name_H-M   'P 1'
#
loop_
_entity.id
_entity.type
_entity.pdbx_description
1 polymer ?
#
loop_
_entity_poly.entity_id
_entity_poly.type
_entity_poly.pdbx_seq_one_letter_code
_entity_poly.pdbx_strand_id
1 'polypeptide(L)'
;MTEGMGDKTEGAERILCDEGLRVAVGGLGDRVVVDVRDGTANRFWTDTSNLEKALHGEAVRIDAHGGYCVIEVREGTGRLDLVMEGVEHKHCDFSTGDLADAIAMVREQSDPEGSLVERA
;
A
#
# COMPACT_ATOMS: atom_id res chain seq x y z
N MET A 1 -15.22 -14.45 -27.94
CA MET A 1 -13.81 -14.08 -27.76
C MET A 1 -13.78 -12.65 -27.30
N THR A 2 -13.47 -12.43 -26.03
CA THR A 2 -12.77 -11.26 -25.45
C THR A 2 -12.86 -11.45 -23.94
N GLU A 3 -11.98 -12.31 -23.45
CA GLU A 3 -11.61 -12.39 -22.04
C GLU A 3 -10.95 -11.04 -21.73
N GLY A 4 -11.69 -10.18 -21.03
CA GLY A 4 -11.17 -8.89 -20.57
C GLY A 4 -10.16 -9.17 -19.48
N MET A 5 -8.89 -8.92 -19.81
CA MET A 5 -7.73 -8.98 -18.94
C MET A 5 -8.09 -8.53 -17.53
N GLY A 6 -8.18 -9.48 -16.61
CA GLY A 6 -8.21 -9.17 -15.19
C GLY A 6 -6.90 -8.48 -14.87
N ASP A 7 -6.96 -7.19 -14.59
CA ASP A 7 -5.96 -6.49 -13.79
C ASP A 7 -6.04 -7.10 -12.38
N LYS A 8 -5.62 -8.36 -12.28
CA LYS A 8 -5.37 -9.06 -11.04
C LYS A 8 -3.92 -8.78 -10.75
N THR A 9 -3.67 -7.79 -9.91
CA THR A 9 -2.52 -7.88 -9.03
C THR A 9 -2.76 -9.16 -8.22
N GLU A 10 -2.25 -10.31 -8.67
CA GLU A 10 -2.35 -11.61 -7.96
C GLU A 10 -1.41 -11.62 -6.74
N GLY A 11 -1.32 -10.48 -6.06
CA GLY A 11 -0.65 -10.31 -4.78
C GLY A 11 -1.68 -9.93 -3.73
N ALA A 12 -1.48 -10.38 -2.51
CA ALA A 12 -2.32 -10.00 -1.38
C ALA A 12 -2.39 -8.46 -1.25
N GLU A 13 -3.60 -7.96 -1.01
CA GLU A 13 -3.92 -6.54 -0.89
C GLU A 13 -4.57 -6.31 0.48
N ARG A 14 -4.12 -5.26 1.18
CA ARG A 14 -4.67 -4.81 2.45
C ARG A 14 -5.23 -3.41 2.30
N ILE A 15 -6.49 -3.23 2.69
CA ILE A 15 -7.16 -1.94 2.65
C ILE A 15 -6.82 -1.18 3.94
N LEU A 16 -6.24 0.02 3.81
CA LEU A 16 -5.97 0.92 4.93
C LEU A 16 -7.14 1.86 5.20
N CYS A 17 -7.79 2.33 4.14
CA CYS A 17 -8.91 3.27 4.17
C CYS A 17 -9.93 2.89 3.07
N ASP A 18 -11.22 3.11 3.31
CA ASP A 18 -12.28 2.92 2.29
C ASP A 18 -13.31 4.07 2.24
N GLU A 19 -13.30 4.98 3.23
CA GLU A 19 -14.25 6.09 3.29
C GLU A 19 -13.71 7.33 2.56
N GLY A 20 -14.33 7.71 1.43
CA GLY A 20 -14.01 8.91 0.65
C GLY A 20 -12.71 8.86 -0.16
N LEU A 21 -11.68 8.19 0.38
CA LEU A 21 -10.41 7.88 -0.27
C LEU A 21 -10.05 6.43 0.06
N ARG A 22 -10.20 5.54 -0.91
CA ARG A 22 -9.81 4.14 -0.72
C ARG A 22 -8.32 4.00 -0.92
N VAL A 23 -7.62 3.50 0.09
CA VAL A 23 -6.19 3.23 0.04
C VAL A 23 -5.97 1.75 0.28
N ALA A 24 -5.29 1.10 -0.66
CA ALA A 24 -4.91 -0.28 -0.55
C ALA A 24 -3.40 -0.44 -0.76
N VAL A 25 -2.77 -1.27 0.06
CA VAL A 25 -1.37 -1.62 -0.02
C VAL A 25 -1.28 -3.08 -0.44
N GLY A 26 -0.60 -3.33 -1.55
CA GLY A 26 -0.30 -4.66 -2.02
C GLY A 26 1.14 -4.74 -2.51
N GLY A 27 1.54 -5.90 -2.99
CA GLY A 27 2.91 -6.06 -3.47
C GLY A 27 3.38 -7.50 -3.46
N LEU A 28 4.66 -7.65 -3.79
CA LEU A 28 5.37 -8.92 -3.77
C LEU A 28 6.81 -8.66 -3.33
N GLY A 29 7.13 -9.10 -2.12
CA GLY A 29 8.48 -9.03 -1.59
C GLY A 29 8.97 -7.66 -1.17
N ASP A 30 9.99 -7.17 -1.86
CA ASP A 30 10.52 -5.84 -1.59
C ASP A 30 9.71 -4.75 -2.31
N ARG A 31 8.90 -5.13 -3.31
CA ARG A 31 8.15 -4.18 -4.13
C ARG A 31 6.71 -4.04 -3.65
N VAL A 32 6.36 -2.82 -3.28
CA VAL A 32 5.04 -2.43 -2.81
C VAL A 32 4.34 -1.52 -3.82
N VAL A 33 3.03 -1.70 -3.96
CA VAL A 33 2.13 -0.76 -4.62
C VAL A 33 1.14 -0.20 -3.60
N VAL A 34 1.02 1.11 -3.55
CA VAL A 34 -0.04 1.83 -2.84
C VAL A 34 -1.05 2.29 -3.90
N ASP A 35 -2.20 1.63 -3.94
CA ASP A 35 -3.31 1.94 -4.83
C ASP A 35 -4.27 2.89 -4.09
N VAL A 36 -4.41 4.10 -4.61
CA VAL A 36 -5.24 5.16 -4.04
C VAL A 36 -6.36 5.48 -5.01
N ARG A 37 -7.62 5.32 -4.57
CA ARG A 37 -8.82 5.54 -5.38
C ARG A 37 -9.72 6.59 -4.74
N ASP A 38 -9.93 7.67 -5.48
CA ASP A 38 -10.88 8.74 -5.12
C ASP A 38 -12.03 8.90 -6.14
N GLY A 39 -12.16 7.91 -7.03
CA GLY A 39 -12.93 7.96 -8.27
C GLY A 39 -12.05 7.66 -9.48
N THR A 40 -10.75 7.97 -9.40
CA THR A 40 -9.69 7.56 -10.34
C THR A 40 -8.68 6.68 -9.61
N ALA A 41 -8.18 5.62 -10.26
CA ALA A 41 -7.15 4.76 -9.68
C ALA A 41 -5.75 5.34 -9.92
N ASN A 42 -5.05 5.65 -8.83
CA ASN A 42 -3.67 6.14 -8.84
C ASN A 42 -2.77 5.12 -8.15
N ARG A 43 -1.69 4.69 -8.82
CA ARG A 43 -0.75 3.69 -8.30
C ARG A 43 0.59 4.30 -8.00
N PHE A 44 1.03 4.17 -6.77
CA PHE A 44 2.34 4.61 -6.28
C PHE A 44 3.19 3.40 -5.99
N TRP A 45 4.34 3.29 -6.64
CA TRP A 45 5.27 2.19 -6.43
C TRP A 45 6.36 2.61 -5.45
N THR A 46 6.65 1.77 -4.47
CA THR A 46 7.70 1.99 -3.48
C THR A 46 8.29 0.65 -3.03
N ASP A 47 9.28 0.72 -2.15
CA ASP A 47 9.89 -0.46 -1.52
C ASP A 47 9.31 -0.68 -0.11
N THR A 48 9.30 -1.93 0.33
CA THR A 48 8.82 -2.31 1.67
C THR A 48 9.55 -1.54 2.76
N SER A 49 10.87 -1.35 2.62
CA SER A 49 11.67 -0.57 3.57
C SER A 49 11.28 0.89 3.67
N ASN A 50 10.68 1.49 2.64
CA ASN A 50 10.15 2.85 2.76
C ASN A 50 8.89 2.86 3.64
N LEU A 51 7.98 1.89 3.51
CA LEU A 51 6.82 1.83 4.40
C LEU A 51 7.21 1.50 5.85
N GLU A 52 8.27 0.72 6.05
CA GLU A 52 8.83 0.48 7.40
C GLU A 52 9.32 1.78 8.06
N LYS A 53 9.94 2.69 7.31
CA LYS A 53 10.30 4.03 7.84
C LYS A 53 9.08 4.79 8.33
N ALA A 54 7.95 4.69 7.63
CA ALA A 54 6.70 5.28 8.08
C ALA A 54 6.25 4.73 9.43
N LEU A 55 6.32 3.41 9.64
CA LEU A 55 6.05 2.80 10.95
C LEU A 55 6.99 3.29 12.06
N HIS A 56 8.22 3.68 11.71
CA HIS A 56 9.19 4.26 12.64
C HIS A 56 9.02 5.77 12.85
N GLY A 57 7.97 6.38 12.30
CA GLY A 57 7.61 7.78 12.50
C GLY A 57 8.28 8.74 11.52
N GLU A 58 8.90 8.25 10.45
CA GLU A 58 9.44 9.08 9.37
C GLU A 58 8.39 9.29 8.29
N ALA A 59 8.15 10.53 7.87
CA ALA A 59 7.21 10.81 6.79
C ALA A 59 7.78 10.34 5.44
N VAL A 60 7.05 9.47 4.76
CA VAL A 60 7.47 8.83 3.51
C VAL A 60 6.69 9.40 2.36
N ARG A 61 7.40 10.03 1.41
CA ARG A 61 6.82 10.54 0.17
C ARG A 61 7.06 9.55 -0.96
N ILE A 62 6.01 9.24 -1.71
CA ILE A 62 6.06 8.37 -2.88
C ILE A 62 5.54 9.18 -4.08
N ASP A 63 6.41 9.44 -5.04
CA ASP A 63 6.08 10.21 -6.24
C ASP A 63 5.59 9.29 -7.37
N ALA A 64 4.61 9.77 -8.14
CA ALA A 64 4.12 9.11 -9.35
C ALA A 64 3.92 10.16 -10.47
N HIS A 65 3.58 9.70 -11.67
CA HIS A 65 3.32 10.62 -12.76
C HIS A 65 2.06 11.46 -12.47
N GLY A 66 2.25 12.77 -12.32
CA GLY A 66 1.15 13.71 -12.06
C GLY A 66 0.83 13.93 -10.58
N GLY A 67 1.66 13.47 -9.64
CA GLY A 67 1.47 13.78 -8.23
C GLY A 67 2.29 12.91 -7.28
N TYR A 68 1.92 12.95 -6.00
CA TYR A 68 2.59 12.20 -4.94
C TYR A 68 1.61 11.84 -3.83
N CYS A 69 1.94 10.82 -3.06
CA CYS A 69 1.34 10.58 -1.76
C CYS A 69 2.38 10.69 -0.64
N VAL A 70 1.93 11.07 0.54
CA VAL A 70 2.76 11.08 1.76
C VAL A 70 2.10 10.20 2.80
N ILE A 71 2.89 9.33 3.41
CA ILE A 71 2.46 8.43 4.49
C ILE A 71 3.22 8.83 5.75
N GLU A 72 2.50 9.11 6.83
CA GLU A 72 3.08 9.45 8.13
C GLU A 72 2.37 8.64 9.21
N VAL A 73 3.12 8.13 10.19
CA VAL A 73 2.56 7.47 11.38
C VAL A 73 2.96 8.25 12.62
N ARG A 74 1.97 8.58 13.45
CA ARG A 74 2.14 9.24 14.75
C ARG A 74 1.21 8.64 15.78
N GLU A 75 1.74 8.33 16.95
CA GLU A 75 0.95 7.96 18.15
C GLU A 75 -0.07 6.82 17.91
N GLY A 76 0.25 5.86 17.04
CA GLY A 76 -0.62 4.72 16.74
C GLY A 76 -1.62 4.96 15.59
N THR A 77 -1.69 6.17 15.05
CA THR A 77 -2.48 6.51 13.87
C THR A 77 -1.58 6.82 12.68
N GLY A 78 -1.87 6.22 11.54
CA GLY A 78 -1.26 6.56 10.26
C GLY A 78 -2.17 7.49 9.47
N ARG A 79 -1.57 8.34 8.64
CA ARG A 79 -2.26 9.24 7.72
C ARG A 79 -1.62 9.15 6.35
N LEU A 80 -2.46 9.10 5.32
CA LEU A 80 -2.05 9.23 3.93
C LEU A 80 -2.63 10.52 3.37
N ASP A 81 -1.76 11.35 2.79
CA ASP A 81 -2.13 12.55 2.04
C ASP A 81 -1.87 12.32 0.55
N LEU A 82 -2.89 12.53 -0.29
CA LEU A 82 -2.82 12.45 -1.75
C LEU A 82 -2.81 13.85 -2.36
N VAL A 83 -1.81 14.12 -3.18
CA VAL A 83 -1.69 15.36 -3.95
C VAL A 83 -1.46 15.02 -5.42
N MET A 84 -2.49 15.19 -6.24
CA MET A 84 -2.42 14.97 -7.70
C MET A 84 -2.71 16.27 -8.44
N GLU A 85 -2.08 16.46 -9.59
CA GLU A 85 -2.35 17.58 -10.48
C GLU A 85 -3.82 17.54 -10.92
N GLY A 86 -4.55 18.61 -10.65
CA GLY A 86 -5.96 18.73 -11.01
C GLY A 86 -6.94 17.98 -10.08
N VAL A 87 -6.47 17.37 -8.99
CA VAL A 87 -7.31 16.78 -7.94
C VAL A 87 -7.17 17.59 -6.66
N GLU A 88 -8.27 17.79 -5.94
CA GLU A 88 -8.20 18.38 -4.60
C GLU A 88 -7.36 17.50 -3.67
N HIS A 89 -6.61 18.14 -2.77
CA HIS A 89 -5.84 17.43 -1.75
C HIS A 89 -6.80 16.61 -0.88
N LYS A 90 -6.62 15.29 -0.90
CA LYS A 90 -7.40 14.33 -0.11
C LYS A 90 -6.50 13.65 0.91
N HIS A 91 -7.10 13.23 2.02
CA HIS A 91 -6.39 12.45 3.02
C HIS A 91 -7.28 11.36 3.58
N CYS A 92 -6.67 10.35 4.16
CA CYS A 92 -7.33 9.39 5.02
C CYS A 92 -6.45 9.04 6.21
N ASP A 93 -7.09 8.70 7.32
CA ASP A 93 -6.44 8.20 8.52
C ASP A 93 -6.70 6.69 8.62
N PHE A 94 -5.70 5.94 9.08
CA PHE A 94 -5.73 4.49 9.23
C PHE A 94 -5.01 4.06 10.51
N SER A 95 -5.21 2.82 10.95
CA SER A 95 -4.48 2.28 12.10
C SER A 95 -3.04 1.93 11.70
N THR A 96 -2.08 2.22 12.58
CA THR A 96 -0.70 1.75 12.39
C THR A 96 -0.64 0.22 12.24
N GLY A 97 -1.55 -0.50 12.90
CA GLY A 97 -1.68 -1.95 12.78
C GLY A 97 -1.98 -2.38 11.34
N ASP A 98 -2.90 -1.70 10.65
CA ASP A 98 -3.26 -2.06 9.27
C ASP A 98 -2.08 -1.86 8.30
N LEU A 99 -1.26 -0.84 8.52
CA LEU A 99 -0.03 -0.64 7.73
C LEU A 99 1.02 -1.71 8.04
N ALA A 100 1.18 -2.09 9.31
CA ALA A 100 2.10 -3.16 9.70
C ALA A 100 1.67 -4.53 9.15
N ASP A 101 0.38 -4.85 9.20
CA ASP A 101 -0.21 -6.04 8.58
C ASP A 101 0.00 -6.03 7.06
N ALA A 102 -0.18 -4.89 6.40
CA ALA A 102 0.06 -4.77 4.96
C ALA A 102 1.52 -5.05 4.59
N ILE A 103 2.47 -4.52 5.35
CA ILE A 103 3.91 -4.77 5.15
C ILE A 103 4.24 -6.24 5.37
N ALA A 104 3.76 -6.85 6.46
CA ALA A 104 3.98 -8.26 6.75
C ALA A 104 3.46 -9.15 5.62
N MET A 105 2.24 -8.89 5.17
CA MET A 105 1.57 -9.59 4.07
C MET A 105 2.35 -9.50 2.74
N VAL A 106 2.94 -8.34 2.41
CA VAL A 106 3.76 -8.19 1.20
C VAL A 106 5.05 -9.02 1.29
N ARG A 107 5.67 -9.06 2.48
CA ARG A 107 6.89 -9.83 2.73
C ARG A 107 6.65 -11.34 2.71
N GLU A 108 5.56 -11.81 3.31
CA GLU A 108 5.22 -13.25 3.32
C GLU A 108 5.05 -13.83 1.91
N GLN A 109 4.64 -13.02 0.95
CA GLN A 109 4.54 -13.45 -0.45
C GLN A 109 5.90 -13.56 -1.17
N SER A 110 6.94 -12.93 -0.62
CA SER A 110 8.32 -13.09 -1.09
C SER A 110 8.92 -14.44 -0.75
N ASP A 111 8.35 -15.12 0.25
CA ASP A 111 8.80 -16.40 0.77
C ASP A 111 7.83 -17.51 0.33
N PRO A 112 7.89 -18.00 -0.92
CA PRO A 112 7.26 -19.27 -1.26
C PRO A 112 7.93 -20.47 -0.56
N GLU A 113 9.00 -20.26 0.22
CA GLU A 113 9.75 -21.30 0.95
C GLU A 113 9.38 -21.40 2.44
N GLY A 114 8.16 -21.00 2.81
CA GLY A 114 7.49 -21.44 4.04
C GLY A 114 6.89 -22.85 3.98
N SER A 115 7.21 -23.65 2.94
CA SER A 115 6.85 -25.07 2.86
C SER A 115 7.96 -25.94 3.49
N LEU A 116 8.26 -25.73 4.77
CA LEU A 116 9.05 -26.70 5.53
C LEU A 116 8.11 -27.78 6.09
N VAL A 117 8.21 -28.98 5.52
CA VAL A 117 8.40 -30.23 6.25
C VAL A 117 7.96 -30.22 7.73
N GLU A 118 6.77 -30.72 8.03
CA GLU A 118 6.52 -31.46 9.27
C GLU A 118 5.38 -32.47 9.06
N ARG A 119 5.70 -33.59 8.40
CA ARG A 119 5.06 -34.90 8.68
C ARG A 119 6.14 -35.97 8.53
N ALA A 120 6.99 -36.08 9.54
CA ALA A 120 7.71 -37.31 9.84
C ALA A 120 6.74 -38.34 10.42
#